data_AF-A0A1H0XKQ5-F1
#
_entry.id   AF-A0A1H0XKQ5-F1
#
_cell.length_a   1.000
_cell.length_b   1.000
_cell.length_c   1.000
_cell.angle_alpha   90.00
_cell.angle_beta   90.00
_cell.angle_gamma   90.00
#
_symmetry.space_group_name_H-M   'P 1'
#
loop_
_entity.id
_entity.type
_entity.pdbx_description
1 polymer ?
#
loop_
_entity_poly.entity_id
_entity_poly.type
_entity_poly.pdbx_seq_one_letter_code
_entity_poly.pdbx_strand_id
1 'polypeptide(L)'
;MGKTVPIRFNSEQLARVEEAAALAGYKHLSSYIRDRVLAPDKGGRQVDMDSWAEQQRLLGLLENITQEQARSRTIQAITVYLLQQGTTKGTINKLRADLQQLISSEDALATLLPDLAEDIERLSGED
;
A
#
# COMPACT_ATOMS: atom_id res chain seq x y z
N MET A 1 24.21 -11.28 48.72
CA MET A 1 25.06 -11.99 47.75
C MET A 1 24.19 -12.42 46.57
N GLY A 2 24.50 -11.96 45.35
CA GLY A 2 23.74 -12.32 44.15
C GLY A 2 23.94 -13.79 43.79
N LYS A 3 22.86 -14.49 43.43
CA LYS A 3 22.92 -15.89 42.98
C LYS A 3 23.29 -15.91 41.49
N THR A 4 24.39 -16.57 41.14
CA THR A 4 24.79 -16.78 39.75
C THR A 4 24.07 -18.00 39.18
N VAL A 5 23.41 -17.84 38.02
CA VAL A 5 22.75 -18.94 37.31
C VAL A 5 23.60 -19.30 36.07
N PRO A 6 24.10 -20.53 35.94
CA PRO A 6 24.84 -20.94 34.75
C PRO A 6 23.86 -21.18 33.60
N ILE A 7 24.05 -20.44 32.51
CA ILE A 7 23.29 -20.62 31.25
C ILE A 7 24.22 -21.31 30.25
N ARG A 8 23.74 -22.38 29.62
CA ARG A 8 24.49 -23.11 28.59
C ARG A 8 23.87 -22.81 27.23
N PHE A 9 24.69 -22.30 26.32
CA PHE A 9 24.36 -22.18 24.90
C PHE A 9 25.05 -23.29 24.14
N ASN A 10 24.39 -23.79 23.08
CA ASN A 10 25.09 -24.58 22.07
C ASN A 10 25.96 -23.65 21.20
N SER A 11 26.84 -24.22 20.38
CA SER A 11 27.78 -23.45 19.55
C SER A 11 27.09 -22.49 18.57
N GLU A 12 25.96 -22.92 18.01
CA GLU A 12 25.18 -22.11 17.06
C GLU A 12 24.45 -20.94 17.75
N GLN A 13 23.87 -21.19 18.92
CA GLN A 13 23.22 -20.17 19.73
C GLN A 13 24.24 -19.15 20.23
N LEU A 14 25.44 -19.59 20.63
CA LEU A 14 26.51 -18.70 21.04
C LEU A 14 26.88 -17.73 19.90
N ALA A 15 27.10 -18.27 18.70
CA ALA A 15 27.45 -17.47 17.52
C ALA A 15 26.37 -16.42 17.20
N ARG A 16 25.08 -16.81 17.24
CA ARG A 16 23.97 -15.88 16.99
C ARG A 16 23.87 -14.78 18.05
N VAL A 17 24.11 -15.10 19.33
CA VAL A 17 24.07 -14.12 20.43
C VAL A 17 25.26 -13.17 20.35
N GLU A 18 26.44 -13.65 19.96
CA GLU A 18 27.63 -12.81 19.75
C GLU A 18 27.44 -11.84 18.57
N GLU A 19 26.91 -12.32 17.45
CA GLU A 19 26.59 -11.49 16.29
C GLU A 19 25.53 -10.43 16.63
N ALA A 20 24.46 -10.84 17.31
CA ALA A 20 23.41 -9.92 17.72
C ALA A 20 23.89 -8.88 18.75
N ALA A 21 24.81 -9.25 19.66
CA ALA A 21 25.43 -8.34 20.60
C ALA A 21 26.33 -7.32 19.89
N ALA A 22 27.09 -7.75 18.88
CA ALA A 22 27.93 -6.89 18.06
C ALA A 22 27.10 -5.90 17.23
N LEU A 23 26.04 -6.37 16.56
CA LEU A 23 25.11 -5.53 15.80
C LEU A 23 24.40 -4.49 16.67
N ALA A 24 24.08 -4.85 17.90
CA ALA A 24 23.48 -3.94 18.88
C ALA A 24 24.50 -3.01 19.57
N GLY A 25 25.80 -3.09 19.23
CA GLY A 25 26.85 -2.21 19.75
C GLY A 25 27.28 -2.50 21.20
N TYR A 26 26.96 -3.69 21.74
CA TYR A 26 27.33 -4.03 23.11
C TYR A 26 28.81 -4.43 23.19
N LYS A 27 29.55 -3.79 24.11
CA LYS A 27 30.96 -4.12 24.40
C LYS A 27 31.14 -5.49 25.10
N HIS A 28 30.12 -5.93 25.83
CA HIS A 28 30.17 -7.16 26.63
C HIS A 28 28.91 -7.99 26.44
N LEU A 29 29.10 -9.28 26.11
CA LEU A 29 28.02 -10.26 25.88
C LEU A 29 27.11 -10.43 27.11
N SER A 30 27.69 -10.36 28.32
CA SER A 30 26.94 -10.50 29.58
C SER A 30 25.93 -9.39 29.81
N SER A 31 26.24 -8.15 29.38
CA SER A 31 25.30 -7.03 29.41
C SER A 31 24.17 -7.24 28.41
N TYR A 32 24.50 -7.68 27.20
CA TYR A 32 23.50 -8.00 26.18
C TYR A 32 22.53 -9.11 26.63
N ILE A 33 23.07 -10.22 27.18
CA ILE A 33 22.25 -11.34 27.68
C ILE A 33 21.34 -10.88 28.82
N ARG A 34 21.84 -10.06 29.75
CA ARG A 34 21.01 -9.51 30.83
C ARG A 34 19.87 -8.64 30.32
N ASP A 35 20.17 -7.75 29.39
CA ASP A 35 19.23 -6.71 28.94
C ASP A 35 18.24 -7.20 27.89
N ARG A 36 18.59 -8.22 27.09
CA ARG A 36 17.80 -8.68 25.95
C ARG A 36 17.32 -10.13 26.07
N VAL A 37 18.13 -11.02 26.63
CA VAL A 37 17.79 -12.45 26.73
C VAL A 37 17.06 -12.76 28.05
N LEU A 38 17.40 -12.05 29.12
CA LEU A 38 16.84 -12.28 30.45
C LEU A 38 15.87 -11.21 30.92
N ALA A 39 15.77 -10.08 30.21
CA ALA A 39 14.81 -9.04 30.56
C ALA A 39 13.38 -9.56 30.29
N PRO A 40 12.45 -9.43 31.26
CA PRO A 40 11.04 -9.71 31.00
C PRO A 40 10.55 -8.75 29.92
N ASP A 41 10.02 -9.32 28.84
CA ASP A 41 9.58 -8.67 27.61
C ASP A 41 8.91 -7.31 27.89
N LYS A 42 9.68 -6.23 27.74
CA LYS A 42 9.14 -4.87 27.74
C LYS A 42 8.73 -4.52 26.32
N GLY A 43 7.63 -5.12 25.86
CA GLY A 43 6.86 -4.60 24.74
C GLY A 43 7.17 -5.14 23.35
N GLY A 44 7.95 -6.23 23.20
CA GLY A 44 8.21 -6.83 21.89
C GLY A 44 6.94 -7.33 21.22
N ARG A 45 6.03 -7.97 21.96
CA ARG A 45 4.84 -8.61 21.38
C ARG A 45 3.69 -7.66 21.01
N GLN A 46 3.64 -6.47 21.61
CA GLN A 46 2.57 -5.50 21.37
C GLN A 46 2.95 -4.49 20.29
N VAL A 47 4.23 -4.06 20.26
CA VAL A 47 4.79 -3.25 19.17
C VAL A 47 4.73 -4.00 17.83
N ASP A 48 4.86 -5.32 17.83
CA ASP A 48 4.81 -6.17 16.63
C ASP A 48 3.38 -6.38 16.09
N MET A 49 2.37 -6.30 16.95
CA MET A 49 0.96 -6.43 16.54
C MET A 49 0.42 -5.10 16.01
N ASP A 50 0.78 -3.99 16.65
CA ASP A 50 0.42 -2.64 16.19
C ASP A 50 1.14 -2.29 14.87
N SER A 51 2.41 -2.69 14.71
CA SER A 51 3.14 -2.52 13.45
C SER A 51 2.53 -3.34 12.30
N TRP A 52 2.08 -4.57 12.59
CA TRP A 52 1.43 -5.43 11.60
C TRP A 52 0.05 -4.88 11.17
N ALA A 53 -0.74 -4.40 12.14
CA ALA A 53 -2.03 -3.76 11.84
C ALA A 53 -1.85 -2.49 10.97
N GLU A 54 -0.83 -1.68 11.26
CA GLU A 54 -0.51 -0.49 10.46
C GLU A 54 -0.03 -0.87 9.05
N GLN A 55 0.82 -1.91 8.91
CA GLN A 55 1.23 -2.41 7.60
C GLN A 55 0.04 -2.87 6.76
N GLN A 56 -0.92 -3.57 7.37
CA GLN A 56 -2.10 -4.05 6.66
C GLN A 56 -3.02 -2.91 6.22
N ARG A 57 -3.14 -1.86 7.05
CA ARG A 57 -3.83 -0.63 6.69
C ARG A 57 -3.15 0.08 5.52
N LEU A 58 -1.82 0.20 5.54
CA LEU A 58 -1.05 0.81 4.45
C LEU A 58 -1.18 0.03 3.14
N LEU A 59 -1.16 -1.31 3.19
CA LEU A 59 -1.38 -2.15 2.01
C LEU A 59 -2.77 -1.93 1.40
N GLY A 60 -3.81 -1.85 2.24
CA GLY A 60 -5.18 -1.55 1.75
C GLY A 60 -5.29 -0.15 1.14
N LEU A 61 -4.62 0.85 1.71
CA LEU A 61 -4.57 2.20 1.11
C LEU A 61 -3.83 2.19 -0.23
N LEU A 62 -2.73 1.44 -0.36
CA LEU A 62 -1.99 1.31 -1.61
C LEU A 62 -2.82 0.60 -2.68
N GLU A 63 -3.52 -0.48 -2.32
CA GLU A 63 -4.41 -1.19 -3.24
C GLU A 63 -5.50 -0.27 -3.78
N ASN A 64 -6.14 0.52 -2.91
CA ASN A 64 -7.13 1.52 -3.30
C ASN A 64 -6.53 2.59 -4.24
N ILE A 65 -5.35 3.12 -3.92
CA ILE A 65 -4.65 4.07 -4.80
C ILE A 65 -4.35 3.45 -6.17
N THR A 66 -3.91 2.19 -6.23
CA THR A 66 -3.65 1.51 -7.50
C THR A 66 -4.92 1.29 -8.32
N GLN A 67 -6.05 0.97 -7.68
CA GLN A 67 -7.33 0.85 -8.37
C GLN A 67 -7.80 2.21 -8.92
N GLU A 68 -7.74 3.27 -8.13
CA GLU A 68 -8.08 4.63 -8.57
C GLU A 68 -7.15 5.12 -9.69
N GLN A 69 -5.85 4.79 -9.62
CA GLN A 69 -4.91 5.09 -10.70
C GLN A 69 -5.22 4.31 -11.98
N ALA A 70 -5.61 3.03 -11.88
CA ALA A 70 -6.02 2.24 -13.03
C ALA A 70 -7.29 2.83 -13.67
N ARG A 71 -8.30 3.19 -12.87
CA ARG A 71 -9.52 3.87 -13.31
C ARG A 71 -9.19 5.19 -14.02
N SER A 72 -8.33 6.03 -13.43
CA SER A 72 -7.91 7.29 -14.03
C SER A 72 -7.18 7.09 -15.37
N ARG A 73 -6.33 6.07 -15.51
CA ARG A 73 -5.65 5.76 -16.78
C ARG A 73 -6.63 5.32 -17.86
N THR A 74 -7.64 4.52 -17.50
CA THR A 74 -8.69 4.11 -18.43
C THR A 74 -9.49 5.31 -18.92
N ILE A 75 -9.91 6.21 -18.03
CA ILE A 75 -10.62 7.45 -18.40
C ILE A 75 -9.76 8.32 -19.32
N GLN A 76 -8.46 8.45 -19.04
CA GLN A 76 -7.53 9.18 -19.91
C GLN A 76 -7.42 8.54 -21.29
N ALA A 77 -7.29 7.22 -21.38
CA ALA A 77 -7.23 6.51 -22.65
C ALA A 77 -8.52 6.68 -23.47
N ILE A 78 -9.68 6.59 -22.83
CA ILE A 78 -10.99 6.86 -23.44
C ILE A 78 -11.04 8.31 -23.95
N THR A 79 -10.64 9.27 -23.13
CA THR A 79 -10.64 10.70 -23.51
C THR A 79 -9.74 10.95 -24.73
N VAL A 80 -8.54 10.37 -24.76
CA VAL A 80 -7.61 10.47 -25.90
C VAL A 80 -8.22 9.84 -27.16
N TYR A 81 -8.83 8.67 -27.03
CA TYR A 81 -9.51 7.99 -28.14
C TYR A 81 -10.66 8.83 -28.71
N LEU A 82 -11.46 9.46 -27.84
CA LEU A 82 -12.57 10.32 -28.25
C LEU A 82 -12.10 11.63 -28.87
N LEU A 83 -11.03 12.23 -28.34
CA LEU A 83 -10.39 13.39 -28.96
C LEU A 83 -9.85 13.04 -30.35
N GLN A 84 -9.27 11.85 -30.52
CA GLN A 84 -8.82 11.36 -31.81
C GLN A 84 -9.99 11.12 -32.77
N GLN A 85 -11.08 10.50 -32.32
CA GLN A 85 -12.28 10.36 -33.16
C GLN A 85 -12.93 11.71 -33.52
N GLY A 86 -13.03 12.62 -32.56
CA GLY A 86 -13.65 13.95 -32.72
C GLY A 86 -12.83 14.89 -33.60
N THR A 87 -11.50 14.80 -33.53
CA THR A 87 -10.59 15.50 -34.47
C THR A 87 -10.76 14.95 -35.88
N THR A 88 -10.93 13.64 -36.05
CA THR A 88 -11.14 12.99 -37.35
C THR A 88 -12.51 13.34 -37.98
N LYS A 89 -13.53 13.62 -37.16
CA LYS A 89 -14.90 13.99 -37.61
C LYS A 89 -15.18 15.49 -37.65
N GLY A 90 -14.23 16.35 -37.27
CA GLY A 90 -14.40 17.82 -37.26
C GLY A 90 -15.36 18.36 -36.18
N THR A 91 -15.72 17.56 -35.17
CA THR A 91 -16.74 17.87 -34.16
C THR A 91 -16.19 18.45 -32.86
N ILE A 92 -14.89 18.78 -32.82
CA ILE A 92 -14.17 19.26 -31.62
C ILE A 92 -14.88 20.43 -30.92
N ASN A 93 -15.45 21.37 -31.67
CA ASN A 93 -16.10 22.54 -31.08
C ASN A 93 -17.41 22.21 -30.35
N LYS A 94 -18.14 21.20 -30.83
CA LYS A 94 -19.35 20.72 -30.16
C LYS A 94 -18.99 19.96 -28.88
N LEU A 95 -17.99 19.08 -28.96
CA LEU A 95 -17.46 18.36 -27.80
C LEU A 95 -16.94 19.31 -26.70
N ARG A 96 -16.28 20.41 -27.09
CA ARG A 96 -15.83 21.45 -26.16
C ARG A 96 -16.99 22.16 -25.45
N ALA A 97 -18.06 22.46 -26.17
CA ALA A 97 -19.24 23.11 -25.61
C ALA A 97 -19.98 22.20 -24.62
N ASP A 98 -20.11 20.91 -24.96
CA ASP A 98 -20.77 19.93 -24.11
C ASP A 98 -19.94 19.66 -22.84
N LEU A 99 -18.60 19.56 -22.96
CA LEU A 99 -17.68 19.42 -21.81
C LEU A 99 -17.67 20.64 -20.87
N GLN A 100 -17.96 21.85 -21.37
CA GLN A 100 -18.03 23.06 -20.53
C GLN A 100 -19.25 23.09 -19.61
N GLN A 101 -20.31 22.34 -19.93
CA GLN A 101 -21.54 22.28 -19.12
C GLN A 101 -21.51 21.17 -18.06
N LEU A 102 -20.50 20.30 -18.07
CA LEU A 102 -20.43 19.13 -17.21
C LEU A 102 -19.68 19.46 -15.91
N ILE A 103 -20.40 19.36 -14.79
CA ILE A 103 -19.93 19.70 -13.43
C ILE A 103 -19.18 18.51 -12.79
N SER A 104 -19.44 17.29 -13.25
CA SER A 104 -18.82 16.05 -12.77
C SER A 104 -18.34 15.18 -13.93
N SER A 105 -17.22 14.47 -13.73
CA SER A 105 -16.64 13.54 -14.71
C SER A 105 -17.49 12.28 -14.94
N GLU A 106 -18.33 11.91 -13.97
CA GLU A 106 -19.25 10.76 -14.09
C GLU A 106 -20.45 11.13 -14.97
N ASP A 107 -21.03 12.32 -14.78
CA ASP A 107 -22.10 12.84 -15.62
C ASP A 107 -21.65 13.08 -17.06
N ALA A 108 -20.35 13.38 -17.25
CA ALA A 108 -19.76 13.62 -18.56
C ALA A 108 -19.78 12.36 -19.44
N LEU A 109 -19.51 11.21 -18.85
CA LEU A 109 -19.49 9.93 -19.55
C LEU A 109 -20.91 9.51 -19.94
N ALA A 110 -21.86 9.60 -19.00
CA ALA A 110 -23.27 9.29 -19.26
C ALA A 110 -23.93 10.24 -20.30
N THR A 111 -23.55 11.52 -20.30
CA THR A 111 -24.13 12.52 -21.22
C THR A 111 -23.53 12.45 -22.62
N LEU A 112 -22.21 12.27 -22.73
CA LEU A 112 -21.52 12.29 -24.02
C LEU A 112 -21.56 10.93 -24.72
N LEU A 113 -21.57 9.84 -23.95
CA LEU A 113 -21.47 8.47 -24.43
C LEU A 113 -22.33 7.53 -23.59
N PRO A 114 -23.67 7.66 -23.67
CA PRO A 114 -24.59 6.86 -22.89
C PRO A 114 -24.39 5.36 -23.11
N ASP A 115 -24.15 4.93 -24.35
CA ASP A 115 -23.92 3.53 -24.70
C ASP A 115 -22.66 2.96 -24.00
N LEU A 116 -21.59 3.76 -23.88
CA LEU A 116 -20.36 3.34 -23.19
C LEU A 116 -20.54 3.34 -21.68
N ALA A 117 -21.33 4.26 -21.13
CA ALA A 117 -21.67 4.27 -19.72
C ALA A 117 -22.48 3.02 -19.35
N GLU A 118 -23.44 2.63 -20.19
CA GLU A 118 -24.22 1.39 -20.03
C GLU A 118 -23.31 0.14 -20.12
N ASP A 119 -22.38 0.11 -21.07
CA ASP A 119 -21.41 -0.99 -21.18
C ASP A 119 -20.46 -1.06 -19.97
N ILE A 120 -20.00 0.08 -19.44
CA ILE A 120 -19.17 0.13 -18.23
C ILE A 120 -19.96 -0.34 -17.00
N GLU A 121 -21.22 0.09 -16.85
CA GLU A 121 -22.10 -0.34 -15.76
C GLU A 121 -22.36 -1.86 -15.81
N ARG A 122 -22.55 -2.40 -17.01
CA ARG A 122 -22.68 -3.86 -17.23
C ARG A 122 -21.40 -4.65 -16.98
N LEU A 123 -20.23 -4.03 -17.13
CA LEU A 123 -18.93 -4.67 -16.88
C LEU A 123 -18.46 -4.46 -15.44
N SER A 124 -18.97 -3.44 -14.73
CA SER A 124 -18.68 -3.19 -13.32
C SER A 124 -19.74 -3.76 -12.37
N GLY A 125 -20.93 -4.12 -12.88
CA GLY A 125 -21.92 -4.90 -12.17
C GLY A 125 -21.80 -6.39 -12.53
N GLU A 126 -21.44 -7.21 -11.54
CA GLU A 126 -21.16 -8.66 -11.55
C GLU A 126 -19.71 -9.01 -11.99
N ASP A 127 -18.81 -9.52 -11.13
CA ASP A 127 -18.92 -10.16 -9.80
C ASP A 127 -18.39 -9.33 -8.61
#